data_AF-A0A173YZT5-F1
#
_entry.id   AF-A0A173YZT5-F1
#
_cell.length_a   1.000
_cell.length_b   1.000
_cell.length_c   1.000
_cell.angle_alpha   90.00
_cell.angle_beta   90.00
_cell.angle_gamma   90.00
#
_symmetry.space_group_name_H-M   'P 1'
#
loop_
_entity.id
_entity.type
_entity.pdbx_description
1 polymer ?
#
loop_
_entity_poly.entity_id
_entity_poly.type
_entity_poly.pdbx_seq_one_letter_code
_entity_poly.pdbx_strand_id
1 'polypeptide(L)'
;MRKYELSISADYVPEWGTTEAMREFFQNAIDEETRDSSNKMFFEYEPASQIVRIGNRHSDLDIKTLLFGVTTKKEDREMIGNHGEGYKIATVVLLRLGKSVVFQNYCRKEIWRPRLVKSRKYEGIQVPTFFVEQVAIWEKVPEHSLIIEIGGITPEEYQEMKTANLHLQDGVEEKETAYGSILEGKQYVGKVYVAGLFICNEPGLEVGINFKPRIVRIERDRSMVDSFDIKWYAARMVEELKDKELTKRSLGCYTGTYIVAHAVPDEIKDEVAADFINQYGAKAVPVSNQNDVEGMKKRGYKAVIVSESKKNVIIESRYYADVRKMLKEEQEKAKPLYDRFCEFVEKIEGRLDEEETVTAYSLADEIEGMENKDE
;
A
#
# COMPACT_ATOMS: atom_id res chain seq x y z
N MET A 1 -14.55 0.47 -42.70
CA MET A 1 -14.49 0.86 -41.27
C MET A 1 -15.50 0.04 -40.49
N ARG A 2 -15.05 -0.75 -39.52
CA ARG A 2 -15.93 -1.57 -38.66
C ARG A 2 -16.37 -0.75 -37.44
N LYS A 3 -17.63 -0.89 -37.00
CA LYS A 3 -18.19 -0.15 -35.85
C LYS A 3 -18.46 -1.11 -34.69
N TYR A 4 -17.93 -0.78 -33.51
CA TYR A 4 -18.14 -1.52 -32.28
C TYR A 4 -18.70 -0.58 -31.21
N GLU A 5 -19.97 -0.76 -30.89
CA GLU A 5 -20.67 0.05 -29.88
C GLU A 5 -20.53 -0.63 -28.52
N LEU A 6 -20.08 0.10 -27.49
CA LEU A 6 -20.08 -0.43 -26.12
C LEU A 6 -21.39 -0.09 -25.42
N SER A 7 -21.91 -1.04 -24.65
CA SER A 7 -23.13 -0.87 -23.85
C SER A 7 -22.85 -0.13 -22.53
N ILE A 8 -22.32 1.10 -22.61
CA ILE A 8 -22.04 1.97 -21.47
C ILE A 8 -22.53 3.39 -21.79
N SER A 9 -23.14 4.08 -20.83
CA SER A 9 -23.45 5.51 -20.97
C SER A 9 -22.18 6.37 -20.89
N ALA A 10 -22.17 7.50 -21.58
CA ALA A 10 -21.16 8.56 -21.40
C ALA A 10 -21.06 9.06 -19.93
N ASP A 11 -22.14 8.93 -19.16
CA ASP A 11 -22.25 9.42 -17.78
C ASP A 11 -21.71 8.43 -16.73
N TYR A 12 -21.15 7.29 -17.14
CA TYR A 12 -20.56 6.32 -16.22
C TYR A 12 -19.31 6.90 -15.51
N VAL A 13 -19.11 6.59 -14.23
CA VAL A 13 -18.05 7.17 -13.35
C VAL A 13 -17.96 8.69 -13.48
N PRO A 14 -19.04 9.44 -13.14
CA PRO A 14 -19.10 10.89 -13.33
C PRO A 14 -18.04 11.66 -12.53
N GLU A 15 -17.53 11.09 -11.45
CA GLU A 15 -16.47 11.63 -10.60
C GLU A 15 -15.07 11.57 -11.22
N TRP A 16 -14.84 10.75 -12.25
CA TRP A 16 -13.54 10.67 -12.92
C TRP A 16 -13.28 11.86 -13.83
N GLY A 17 -12.10 12.46 -13.64
CA GLY A 17 -11.52 13.48 -14.49
C GLY A 17 -10.47 12.93 -15.45
N THR A 18 -9.67 13.83 -16.02
CA THR A 18 -8.61 13.49 -16.98
C THR A 18 -7.53 12.63 -16.32
N THR A 19 -7.14 12.93 -15.08
CA THR A 19 -6.07 12.23 -14.36
C THR A 19 -6.41 10.77 -14.06
N GLU A 20 -7.63 10.50 -13.58
CA GLU A 20 -8.10 9.12 -13.29
C GLU A 20 -8.16 8.29 -14.57
N ALA A 21 -8.65 8.87 -15.67
CA ALA A 21 -8.70 8.19 -16.95
C ALA A 21 -7.30 7.89 -17.51
N MET A 22 -6.38 8.86 -17.42
CA MET A 22 -5.02 8.69 -17.90
C MET A 22 -4.24 7.64 -17.10
N ARG A 23 -4.49 7.54 -15.79
CA ARG A 23 -3.92 6.50 -14.92
C ARG A 23 -4.16 5.08 -15.47
N GLU A 24 -5.33 4.79 -16.05
CA GLU A 24 -5.59 3.48 -16.66
C GLU A 24 -4.67 3.18 -17.86
N PHE A 25 -4.35 4.18 -18.67
CA PHE A 25 -3.43 4.00 -19.80
C PHE A 25 -1.99 3.83 -19.32
N PHE A 26 -1.54 4.66 -18.38
CA PHE A 26 -0.22 4.50 -17.75
C PHE A 26 -0.06 3.11 -17.13
N GLN A 27 -1.08 2.68 -16.39
CA GLN A 27 -1.08 1.40 -15.73
C GLN A 27 -1.02 0.23 -16.72
N ASN A 28 -1.78 0.28 -17.81
CA ASN A 28 -1.69 -0.76 -18.84
C ASN A 28 -0.28 -0.84 -19.43
N ALA A 29 0.39 0.30 -19.63
CA ALA A 29 1.74 0.31 -20.16
C ALA A 29 2.78 -0.24 -19.17
N ILE A 30 2.67 0.11 -17.89
CA ILE A 30 3.52 -0.38 -16.80
C ILE A 30 3.34 -1.90 -16.61
N ASP A 31 2.09 -2.37 -16.59
CA ASP A 31 1.76 -3.80 -16.49
C ASP A 31 2.40 -4.61 -17.62
N GLU A 32 2.38 -4.08 -18.85
CA GLU A 32 2.90 -4.76 -20.04
C GLU A 32 4.43 -4.84 -20.04
N GLU A 33 5.14 -3.81 -19.59
CA GLU A 33 6.60 -3.87 -19.38
C GLU A 33 6.97 -4.74 -18.17
N THR A 34 6.16 -4.74 -17.11
CA THR A 34 6.38 -5.60 -15.94
C THR A 34 6.30 -7.08 -16.31
N ARG A 35 5.34 -7.44 -17.18
CA ARG A 35 5.20 -8.81 -17.70
C ARG A 35 6.37 -9.22 -18.60
N ASP A 36 6.82 -8.29 -19.43
CA ASP A 36 7.91 -8.49 -20.37
C ASP A 36 8.81 -7.26 -20.38
N SER A 37 9.95 -7.37 -19.69
CA SER A 37 10.92 -6.27 -19.58
C SER A 37 11.49 -5.78 -20.92
N SER A 38 11.34 -6.54 -22.01
CA SER A 38 11.72 -6.13 -23.37
C SER A 38 10.64 -5.28 -24.05
N ASN A 39 9.40 -5.36 -23.56
CA ASN A 39 8.24 -4.60 -24.01
C ASN A 39 8.19 -3.19 -23.42
N LYS A 40 9.27 -2.43 -23.69
CA LYS A 40 9.51 -1.09 -23.16
C LYS A 40 8.30 -0.19 -23.34
N MET A 41 7.87 0.42 -22.23
CA MET A 41 6.85 1.46 -22.25
C MET A 41 7.47 2.82 -22.59
N PHE A 42 6.66 3.74 -23.10
CA PHE A 42 7.05 5.13 -23.27
C PHE A 42 5.90 6.09 -22.97
N PHE A 43 6.26 7.30 -22.54
CA PHE A 43 5.34 8.38 -22.28
C PHE A 43 5.92 9.67 -22.89
N GLU A 44 5.16 10.29 -23.78
CA GLU A 44 5.55 11.54 -24.44
C GLU A 44 4.42 12.56 -24.34
N TYR A 45 4.78 13.82 -24.19
CA TYR A 45 3.85 14.94 -24.27
C TYR A 45 4.39 15.99 -25.22
N GLU A 46 3.54 16.42 -26.15
CA GLU A 46 3.81 17.50 -27.08
C GLU A 46 2.94 18.72 -26.73
N PRO A 47 3.49 19.72 -26.01
CA PRO A 47 2.73 20.88 -25.55
C PRO A 47 2.10 21.69 -26.68
N ALA A 48 2.76 21.80 -27.84
CA ALA A 48 2.26 22.62 -28.95
C ALA A 48 0.99 22.04 -29.57
N SER A 49 0.87 20.72 -29.60
CA SER A 49 -0.31 20.01 -30.12
C SER A 49 -1.26 19.52 -29.03
N GLN A 50 -0.88 19.65 -27.75
CA GLN A 50 -1.62 19.13 -26.60
C GLN A 50 -1.94 17.64 -26.71
N ILE A 51 -0.95 16.85 -27.16
CA ILE A 51 -1.06 15.40 -27.36
C ILE A 51 -0.16 14.68 -26.37
N VAL A 52 -0.74 13.75 -25.61
CA VAL A 52 -0.02 12.72 -24.86
C VAL A 52 0.01 11.44 -25.68
N ARG A 53 1.18 10.80 -25.76
CA ARG A 53 1.36 9.46 -26.32
C ARG A 53 1.81 8.50 -25.24
N ILE A 54 1.11 7.38 -25.14
CA ILE A 54 1.44 6.28 -24.23
C ILE A 54 1.50 5.01 -25.05
N GLY A 55 2.52 4.18 -24.88
CA GLY A 55 2.55 2.91 -25.57
C GLY A 55 3.62 1.96 -25.12
N ASN A 56 3.67 0.82 -25.80
CA ASN A 56 4.59 -0.27 -25.55
C ASN A 56 5.15 -0.82 -26.87
N ARG A 57 6.34 -1.41 -26.80
CA ARG A 57 7.08 -1.86 -27.97
C ARG A 57 6.40 -3.00 -28.75
N HIS A 58 5.77 -3.92 -28.02
CA HIS A 58 5.32 -5.23 -28.45
C HIS A 58 3.92 -5.61 -27.92
N SER A 59 3.05 -4.62 -27.66
CA SER A 59 1.65 -4.85 -27.27
C SER A 59 0.69 -4.72 -28.46
N ASP A 60 -0.48 -5.34 -28.34
CA ASP A 60 -1.58 -5.23 -29.27
C ASP A 60 -2.93 -5.34 -28.55
N LEU A 61 -4.01 -4.86 -29.18
CA LEU A 61 -5.37 -5.01 -28.67
C LEU A 61 -6.21 -5.88 -29.61
N ASP A 62 -6.61 -7.07 -29.16
CA ASP A 62 -7.62 -7.85 -29.88
C ASP A 62 -8.98 -7.16 -29.81
N ILE A 63 -9.76 -7.21 -30.88
CA ILE A 63 -11.10 -6.62 -30.90
C ILE A 63 -12.02 -7.16 -29.80
N LYS A 64 -11.81 -8.41 -29.36
CA LYS A 64 -12.52 -9.03 -28.24
C LYS A 64 -12.31 -8.29 -26.92
N THR A 65 -11.22 -7.55 -26.78
CA THR A 65 -10.97 -6.72 -25.58
C THR A 65 -11.99 -5.59 -25.41
N LEU A 66 -12.76 -5.26 -26.45
CA LEU A 66 -13.89 -4.32 -26.34
C LEU A 66 -15.06 -4.91 -25.52
N LEU A 67 -15.16 -6.23 -25.37
CA LEU A 67 -16.16 -6.87 -24.52
C LEU A 67 -15.81 -6.68 -23.03
N PHE A 68 -16.81 -6.37 -22.21
CA PHE A 68 -16.64 -6.29 -20.75
C PHE A 68 -16.36 -7.67 -20.15
N GLY A 69 -15.50 -7.73 -19.14
CA GLY A 69 -15.06 -8.98 -18.51
C GLY A 69 -14.09 -9.84 -19.34
N VAL A 70 -13.73 -9.44 -20.56
CA VAL A 70 -12.66 -10.09 -21.34
C VAL A 70 -11.33 -9.45 -20.95
N THR A 71 -10.53 -10.20 -20.18
CA THR A 71 -9.18 -9.82 -19.75
C THR A 71 -8.23 -10.99 -19.90
N THR A 72 -7.00 -10.72 -20.28
CA THR A 72 -5.88 -11.69 -20.25
C THR A 72 -5.20 -11.74 -18.89
N LYS A 73 -5.57 -10.85 -17.95
CA LYS A 73 -4.89 -10.62 -16.66
C LYS A 73 -5.61 -11.22 -15.44
N LYS A 74 -6.63 -12.07 -15.63
CA LYS A 74 -7.58 -12.47 -14.56
C LYS A 74 -6.96 -13.23 -13.37
N GLU A 75 -5.79 -13.84 -13.58
CA GLU A 75 -5.10 -14.67 -12.58
C GLU A 75 -3.69 -14.15 -12.24
N ASP A 76 -3.24 -13.08 -12.90
CA ASP A 76 -1.89 -12.57 -12.72
C ASP A 76 -1.85 -11.51 -11.62
N ARG A 77 -1.43 -11.94 -10.43
CA ARG A 77 -1.30 -11.06 -9.26
C ARG A 77 -0.22 -9.99 -9.45
N GLU A 78 0.71 -10.10 -10.40
CA GLU A 78 1.70 -9.03 -10.66
C GLU A 78 1.06 -7.79 -11.32
N MET A 79 -0.13 -7.94 -11.91
CA MET A 79 -0.79 -6.87 -12.64
C MET A 79 -1.54 -5.94 -11.69
N ILE A 80 -1.41 -4.64 -11.91
CA ILE A 80 -2.21 -3.63 -11.21
C ILE A 80 -3.67 -3.70 -11.75
N GLY A 81 -3.85 -4.13 -13.02
CA GLY A 81 -5.14 -4.07 -13.73
C GLY A 81 -5.81 -5.44 -13.92
N ASN A 82 -6.94 -5.67 -13.24
CA ASN A 82 -7.50 -7.03 -13.13
C ASN A 82 -8.83 -7.27 -13.87
N HIS A 83 -9.59 -6.23 -14.22
CA HIS A 83 -10.97 -6.39 -14.70
C HIS A 83 -11.10 -6.41 -16.24
N GLY A 84 -10.08 -5.94 -16.97
CA GLY A 84 -10.14 -5.79 -18.43
C GLY A 84 -11.08 -4.67 -18.89
N GLU A 85 -11.43 -3.73 -18.01
CA GLU A 85 -12.43 -2.68 -18.25
C GLU A 85 -11.81 -1.28 -18.30
N GLY A 86 -10.65 -1.10 -17.69
CA GLY A 86 -10.02 0.19 -17.42
C GLY A 86 -9.90 1.11 -18.63
N TYR A 87 -9.23 0.66 -19.70
CA TYR A 87 -9.03 1.51 -20.89
C TYR A 87 -10.34 1.90 -21.58
N LYS A 88 -11.38 1.05 -21.50
CA LYS A 88 -12.69 1.34 -22.08
C LYS A 88 -13.37 2.45 -21.30
N ILE A 89 -13.39 2.33 -19.97
CA ILE A 89 -13.94 3.34 -19.06
C ILE A 89 -13.17 4.66 -19.21
N ALA A 90 -11.84 4.61 -19.19
CA ALA A 90 -11.00 5.78 -19.43
C ALA A 90 -11.29 6.46 -20.77
N THR A 91 -11.49 5.68 -21.84
CA THR A 91 -11.91 6.23 -23.14
C THR A 91 -13.26 6.95 -23.03
N VAL A 92 -14.24 6.41 -22.30
CA VAL A 92 -15.54 7.07 -22.09
C VAL A 92 -15.35 8.42 -21.40
N VAL A 93 -14.57 8.44 -20.31
CA VAL A 93 -14.31 9.64 -19.52
C VAL A 93 -13.61 10.71 -20.37
N LEU A 94 -12.54 10.35 -21.08
CA LEU A 94 -11.83 11.28 -21.95
C LEU A 94 -12.73 11.87 -23.03
N LEU A 95 -13.55 11.05 -23.70
CA LEU A 95 -14.50 11.55 -24.70
C LEU A 95 -15.58 12.45 -24.10
N ARG A 96 -16.08 12.13 -22.89
CA ARG A 96 -17.02 13.00 -22.15
C ARG A 96 -16.41 14.36 -21.86
N LEU A 97 -15.14 14.40 -21.48
CA LEU A 97 -14.37 15.62 -21.21
C LEU A 97 -13.93 16.36 -22.48
N GLY A 98 -14.40 15.94 -23.67
CA GLY A 98 -14.09 16.57 -24.94
C GLY A 98 -12.68 16.29 -25.47
N LYS A 99 -11.96 15.33 -24.88
CA LYS A 99 -10.64 14.89 -25.34
C LYS A 99 -10.77 13.95 -26.53
N SER A 100 -9.75 13.87 -27.36
CA SER A 100 -9.67 12.87 -28.43
C SER A 100 -8.85 11.67 -27.97
N VAL A 101 -9.22 10.48 -28.43
CA VAL A 101 -8.47 9.24 -28.17
C VAL A 101 -8.30 8.50 -29.49
N VAL A 102 -7.10 8.04 -29.80
CA VAL A 102 -6.78 7.22 -30.97
C VAL A 102 -5.88 6.08 -30.55
N PHE A 103 -6.25 4.85 -30.91
CA PHE A 103 -5.44 3.66 -30.69
C PHE A 103 -4.76 3.30 -32.01
N GLN A 104 -3.45 3.46 -32.06
CA GLN A 104 -2.60 3.01 -33.15
C GLN A 104 -2.14 1.58 -32.84
N ASN A 105 -2.88 0.58 -33.31
CA ASN A 105 -2.67 -0.84 -33.01
C ASN A 105 -1.93 -1.51 -34.17
N TYR A 106 -0.67 -1.11 -34.37
CA TYR A 106 0.13 -1.43 -35.55
C TYR A 106 0.41 -2.93 -35.72
N CYS A 107 0.56 -3.68 -34.63
CA CYS A 107 0.69 -5.16 -34.68
C CYS A 107 -0.48 -5.82 -35.43
N ARG A 108 -1.68 -5.23 -35.33
CA ARG A 108 -2.87 -5.69 -36.02
C ARG A 108 -3.19 -4.94 -37.30
N LYS A 109 -2.38 -3.92 -37.64
CA LYS A 109 -2.63 -3.00 -38.76
C LYS A 109 -4.00 -2.34 -38.62
N GLU A 110 -4.32 -1.89 -37.41
CA GLU A 110 -5.60 -1.28 -37.10
C GLU A 110 -5.43 0.10 -36.46
N ILE A 111 -6.31 1.03 -36.82
CA ILE A 111 -6.47 2.30 -36.11
C ILE A 111 -7.87 2.35 -35.53
N TRP A 112 -7.98 2.55 -34.21
CA TRP A 112 -9.26 2.66 -33.55
C TRP A 112 -9.50 4.11 -33.14
N ARG A 113 -10.62 4.68 -33.62
CA ARG A 113 -11.00 6.08 -33.38
C ARG A 113 -12.33 6.12 -32.64
N PRO A 114 -12.35 5.96 -31.31
CA PRO A 114 -13.58 6.01 -30.55
C PRO A 114 -14.21 7.40 -30.54
N ARG A 115 -15.55 7.46 -30.54
CA ARG A 115 -16.35 8.68 -30.41
C ARG A 115 -17.65 8.39 -29.66
N LEU A 116 -18.23 9.41 -29.01
CA LEU A 116 -19.58 9.31 -28.47
C LEU A 116 -20.61 9.41 -29.59
N VAL A 117 -21.50 8.43 -29.67
CA VAL A 117 -22.56 8.34 -30.69
C VAL A 117 -23.89 8.14 -29.98
N LYS A 118 -24.94 8.84 -30.45
CA LYS A 118 -26.31 8.57 -30.00
C LYS A 118 -26.73 7.17 -30.47
N SER A 119 -26.89 6.23 -29.54
CA SER A 119 -27.29 4.86 -29.86
C SER A 119 -28.79 4.81 -30.16
N ARG A 120 -29.15 4.29 -31.34
CA ARG A 120 -30.56 3.99 -31.63
C ARG A 120 -31.11 2.84 -30.79
N LYS A 121 -30.23 1.92 -30.34
CA LYS A 121 -30.61 0.77 -29.50
C LYS A 121 -31.01 1.20 -28.09
N TYR A 122 -30.39 2.28 -27.60
CA TYR A 122 -30.64 2.85 -26.28
C TYR A 122 -31.30 4.22 -26.40
N GLU A 123 -32.27 4.37 -27.31
CA GLU A 123 -33.17 5.54 -27.39
C GLU A 123 -32.47 6.92 -27.46
N GLY A 124 -31.30 6.96 -28.11
CA GLY A 124 -30.53 8.19 -28.33
C GLY A 124 -29.49 8.51 -27.26
N ILE A 125 -29.33 7.67 -26.23
CA ILE A 125 -28.28 7.81 -25.22
C ILE A 125 -26.89 7.79 -25.89
N GLN A 126 -26.01 8.69 -25.44
CA GLN A 126 -24.64 8.75 -25.94
C GLN A 126 -23.83 7.58 -25.36
N VAL A 127 -23.29 6.77 -26.26
CA VAL A 127 -22.44 5.64 -25.92
C VAL A 127 -21.12 5.72 -26.66
N PRO A 128 -20.01 5.26 -26.08
CA PRO A 128 -18.74 5.17 -26.78
C PRO A 128 -18.84 4.13 -27.90
N THR A 129 -18.39 4.52 -29.08
CA THR A 129 -18.35 3.67 -30.25
C THR A 129 -16.94 3.70 -30.82
N PHE A 130 -16.32 2.53 -30.94
CA PHE A 130 -15.02 2.33 -31.57
C PHE A 130 -15.19 2.13 -33.07
N PHE A 131 -14.56 2.99 -33.85
CA PHE A 131 -14.45 2.87 -35.30
C PHE A 131 -13.08 2.31 -35.65
N VAL A 132 -13.05 1.12 -36.24
CA VAL A 132 -11.83 0.39 -36.54
C VAL A 132 -11.56 0.40 -38.04
N GLU A 133 -10.43 0.98 -38.39
CA GLU A 133 -9.90 1.09 -39.75
C GLU A 133 -8.74 0.11 -39.93
N GLN A 134 -8.66 -0.51 -41.11
CA GLN A 134 -7.53 -1.36 -41.48
C GLN A 134 -6.50 -0.50 -42.20
N VAL A 135 -5.25 -0.59 -41.75
CA VAL A 135 -4.10 0.10 -42.32
C VAL A 135 -3.52 -0.75 -43.44
N ALA A 136 -2.97 -0.10 -44.46
CA ALA A 136 -2.39 -0.80 -45.58
C ALA A 136 -1.17 -1.65 -45.18
N ILE A 137 -1.02 -2.80 -45.85
CA ILE A 137 -0.04 -3.84 -45.50
C ILE A 137 1.42 -3.35 -45.61
N TRP A 138 1.67 -2.33 -46.43
CA TRP A 138 2.99 -1.81 -46.75
C TRP A 138 3.49 -0.71 -45.80
N GLU A 139 2.68 -0.28 -44.84
CA GLU A 139 3.13 0.68 -43.84
C GLU A 139 4.07 0.00 -42.83
N LYS A 140 5.23 0.62 -42.61
CA LYS A 140 6.21 0.11 -41.64
C LYS A 140 5.66 0.31 -40.24
N VAL A 141 5.64 -0.76 -39.45
CA VAL A 141 5.31 -0.70 -38.03
C VAL A 141 6.36 0.20 -37.34
N PRO A 142 5.94 1.25 -36.61
CA PRO A 142 6.85 2.07 -35.81
C PRO A 142 7.59 1.25 -34.75
N GLU A 143 8.53 1.87 -34.04
CA GLU A 143 9.26 1.20 -32.96
C GLU A 143 8.33 0.63 -31.87
N HIS A 144 7.23 1.33 -31.61
CA HIS A 144 6.18 0.90 -30.69
C HIS A 144 4.94 0.41 -31.44
N SER A 145 4.47 -0.78 -31.08
CA SER A 145 3.39 -1.46 -31.81
C SER A 145 1.98 -1.09 -31.36
N LEU A 146 1.83 -0.61 -30.12
CA LEU A 146 0.60 -0.05 -29.61
C LEU A 146 0.88 1.35 -29.07
N ILE A 147 0.26 2.36 -29.67
CA ILE A 147 0.35 3.75 -29.22
C ILE A 147 -1.05 4.29 -29.02
N ILE A 148 -1.34 4.79 -27.83
CA ILE A 148 -2.56 5.52 -27.51
C ILE A 148 -2.23 7.01 -27.57
N GLU A 149 -2.86 7.72 -28.49
CA GLU A 149 -2.75 9.17 -28.61
C GLU A 149 -3.99 9.81 -27.97
N ILE A 150 -3.76 10.65 -26.96
CA ILE A 150 -4.80 11.41 -26.27
C ILE A 150 -4.58 12.89 -26.56
N GLY A 151 -5.52 13.52 -27.25
CA GLY A 151 -5.43 14.92 -27.64
C GLY A 151 -6.31 15.84 -26.80
N GLY A 152 -5.91 17.12 -26.73
CA GLY A 152 -6.57 18.15 -25.93
C GLY A 152 -6.14 18.14 -24.47
N ILE A 153 -4.97 17.58 -24.15
CA ILE A 153 -4.38 17.61 -22.80
C ILE A 153 -3.61 18.91 -22.62
N THR A 154 -4.11 19.82 -21.78
CA THR A 154 -3.44 21.11 -21.55
C THR A 154 -2.14 20.91 -20.77
N PRO A 155 -1.21 21.87 -20.83
CA PRO A 155 0.02 21.80 -20.03
C PRO A 155 -0.24 21.65 -18.54
N GLU A 156 -1.31 22.27 -18.03
CA GLU A 156 -1.73 22.21 -16.63
C GLU A 156 -2.22 20.80 -16.27
N GLU A 157 -3.11 20.21 -17.08
CA GLU A 157 -3.54 18.82 -16.90
C GLU A 157 -2.36 17.84 -16.97
N TYR A 158 -1.40 18.09 -17.86
CA TYR A 158 -0.19 17.26 -17.93
C TYR A 158 0.69 17.42 -16.69
N GLN A 159 0.79 18.62 -16.09
CA GLN A 159 1.49 18.79 -14.81
C GLN A 159 0.81 18.05 -13.66
N GLU A 160 -0.52 17.99 -13.63
CA GLU A 160 -1.24 17.16 -12.66
C GLU A 160 -0.90 15.67 -12.83
N MET A 161 -0.88 15.18 -14.08
CA MET A 161 -0.46 13.81 -14.38
C MET A 161 0.99 13.54 -13.98
N LYS A 162 1.91 14.48 -14.27
CA LYS A 162 3.31 14.39 -13.85
C LYS A 162 3.42 14.30 -12.33
N THR A 163 2.65 15.10 -11.60
CA THR A 163 2.61 15.07 -10.12
C THR A 163 2.04 13.75 -9.56
N ALA A 164 1.08 13.14 -10.28
CA ALA A 164 0.43 11.90 -9.90
C ALA A 164 1.17 10.63 -10.37
N ASN A 165 2.24 10.74 -11.17
CA ASN A 165 2.96 9.60 -11.73
C ASN A 165 4.47 9.74 -11.55
N LEU A 166 5.06 8.92 -10.68
CA LEU A 166 6.50 8.92 -10.38
C LEU A 166 7.35 8.62 -11.62
N HIS A 167 6.84 7.86 -12.60
CA HIS A 167 7.55 7.56 -13.85
C HIS A 167 7.75 8.78 -14.75
N LEU A 168 7.02 9.87 -14.50
CA LEU A 168 7.16 11.13 -15.22
C LEU A 168 7.98 12.15 -14.44
N GLN A 169 8.40 11.83 -13.21
CA GLN A 169 9.14 12.72 -12.32
C GLN A 169 10.62 12.41 -12.36
N ASP A 170 11.42 13.47 -12.45
CA ASP A 170 12.87 13.37 -12.46
C ASP A 170 13.40 13.48 -11.03
N GLY A 171 14.40 12.68 -10.67
CA GLY A 171 15.10 12.80 -9.38
C GLY A 171 14.26 12.40 -8.16
N VAL A 172 13.33 11.46 -8.33
CA VAL A 172 12.61 10.87 -7.18
C VAL A 172 13.61 10.09 -6.33
N GLU A 173 13.89 10.57 -5.13
CA GLU A 173 14.70 9.86 -4.15
C GLU A 173 13.81 8.90 -3.36
N GLU A 174 14.17 7.61 -3.39
CA GLU A 174 13.40 6.58 -2.72
C GLU A 174 14.29 5.51 -2.09
N LYS A 175 13.83 4.97 -0.96
CA LYS A 175 14.47 3.87 -0.24
C LYS A 175 13.70 2.59 -0.49
N GLU A 176 14.27 1.70 -1.30
CA GLU A 176 13.63 0.44 -1.69
C GLU A 176 13.58 -0.58 -0.54
N THR A 177 12.50 -1.37 -0.52
CA THR A 177 12.22 -2.47 0.41
C THR A 177 11.55 -3.63 -0.34
N ALA A 178 11.33 -4.75 0.34
CA ALA A 178 10.56 -5.88 -0.18
C ALA A 178 9.10 -5.50 -0.53
N TYR A 179 8.54 -4.47 0.11
CA TYR A 179 7.14 -4.07 -0.02
C TYR A 179 6.89 -2.92 -1.02
N GLY A 180 7.95 -2.29 -1.52
CA GLY A 180 7.86 -1.03 -2.24
C GLY A 180 9.01 -0.10 -1.88
N SER A 181 8.78 1.19 -1.92
CA SER A 181 9.76 2.20 -1.54
C SER A 181 9.16 3.30 -0.66
N ILE A 182 10.00 3.82 0.25
CA ILE A 182 9.69 5.04 1.01
C ILE A 182 10.24 6.22 0.21
N LEU A 183 9.36 7.17 -0.14
CA LEU A 183 9.70 8.35 -0.92
C LEU A 183 10.23 9.46 -0.02
N GLU A 184 11.36 10.06 -0.42
CA GLU A 184 11.97 11.19 0.29
C GLU A 184 11.50 12.53 -0.28
N GLY A 185 11.24 13.49 0.60
CA GLY A 185 10.79 14.84 0.23
C GLY A 185 9.41 15.20 0.78
N LYS A 186 9.25 16.48 1.15
CA LYS A 186 8.01 16.99 1.76
C LYS A 186 6.81 16.88 0.84
N GLN A 187 7.01 16.89 -0.47
CA GLN A 187 5.96 16.80 -1.49
C GLN A 187 5.30 15.41 -1.56
N TYR A 188 5.93 14.37 -1.00
CA TYR A 188 5.38 13.01 -0.98
C TYR A 188 4.79 12.61 0.37
N VAL A 189 5.01 13.40 1.43
CA VAL A 189 4.45 13.13 2.76
C VAL A 189 2.94 12.97 2.66
N GLY A 190 2.44 11.87 3.20
CA GLY A 190 1.01 11.56 3.17
C GLY A 190 0.50 11.00 1.84
N LYS A 191 1.35 10.77 0.84
CA LYS A 191 0.92 10.24 -0.47
C LYS A 191 1.19 8.74 -0.58
N VAL A 192 0.19 8.04 -1.10
CA VAL A 192 0.26 6.60 -1.39
C VAL A 192 0.24 6.39 -2.89
N TYR A 193 1.27 5.72 -3.38
CA TYR A 193 1.45 5.29 -4.76
C TYR A 193 1.43 3.77 -4.82
N VAL A 194 1.04 3.21 -5.96
CA VAL A 194 1.21 1.80 -6.28
C VAL A 194 1.86 1.71 -7.65
N ALA A 195 3.02 1.05 -7.73
CA ALA A 195 3.86 0.98 -8.92
C ALA A 195 4.08 2.35 -9.60
N GLY A 196 4.32 3.37 -8.80
CA GLY A 196 4.58 4.73 -9.25
C GLY A 196 3.34 5.55 -9.59
N LEU A 197 2.13 5.00 -9.51
CA LEU A 197 0.89 5.73 -9.77
C LEU A 197 0.22 6.16 -8.47
N PHE A 198 -0.13 7.43 -8.35
CA PHE A 198 -0.81 7.99 -7.19
C PHE A 198 -2.21 7.39 -7.04
N ILE A 199 -2.54 6.96 -5.83
CA ILE A 199 -3.83 6.37 -5.49
C ILE A 199 -4.61 7.30 -4.56
N CYS A 200 -4.06 7.62 -3.39
CA CYS A 200 -4.76 8.41 -2.38
C CYS A 200 -3.79 9.16 -1.45
N ASN A 201 -4.36 10.08 -0.66
CA ASN A 201 -3.68 10.68 0.47
C ASN A 201 -4.04 9.93 1.76
N GLU A 202 -3.03 9.71 2.60
CA GLU A 202 -3.14 9.23 3.96
C GLU A 202 -2.48 10.27 4.88
N PRO A 203 -3.25 11.27 5.38
CA PRO A 203 -2.70 12.43 6.09
C PRO A 203 -1.88 12.09 7.34
N GLY A 204 -2.09 10.91 7.92
CA GLY A 204 -1.31 10.45 9.07
C GLY A 204 0.13 10.08 8.74
N LEU A 205 0.43 9.67 7.50
CA LEU A 205 1.77 9.24 7.12
C LEU A 205 2.76 10.40 7.10
N GLU A 206 3.89 10.22 7.78
CA GLU A 206 4.99 11.19 7.77
C GLU A 206 5.94 11.03 6.57
N VAL A 207 5.66 10.07 5.70
CA VAL A 207 6.44 9.71 4.50
C VAL A 207 5.51 9.58 3.29
N GLY A 208 6.07 9.57 2.09
CA GLY A 208 5.40 9.00 0.94
C GLY A 208 5.71 7.51 0.83
N ILE A 209 4.76 6.72 0.36
CA ILE A 209 4.93 5.28 0.16
C ILE A 209 4.54 4.93 -1.26
N ASN A 210 5.41 4.18 -1.94
CA ASN A 210 5.11 3.57 -3.23
C ASN A 210 5.12 2.05 -3.08
N PHE A 211 3.95 1.43 -3.06
CA PHE A 211 3.83 -0.01 -2.91
C PHE A 211 4.13 -0.75 -4.22
N LYS A 212 4.69 -1.96 -4.09
CA LYS A 212 4.68 -2.95 -5.18
C LYS A 212 3.22 -3.43 -5.40
N PRO A 213 2.78 -3.73 -6.65
CA PRO A 213 1.39 -4.06 -6.99
C PRO A 213 0.73 -5.14 -6.12
N ARG A 214 1.50 -6.11 -5.64
CA ARG A 214 1.03 -7.28 -4.88
C ARG A 214 0.80 -7.04 -3.40
N ILE A 215 1.31 -5.93 -2.87
CA ILE A 215 1.37 -5.71 -1.42
C ILE A 215 0.03 -5.22 -0.90
N VAL A 216 -0.63 -4.36 -1.68
CA VAL A 216 -1.90 -3.75 -1.30
C VAL A 216 -2.97 -4.03 -2.34
N ARG A 217 -4.18 -4.27 -1.86
CA ARG A 217 -5.34 -4.41 -2.75
C ARG A 217 -5.94 -3.03 -2.99
N ILE A 218 -6.07 -2.67 -4.27
CA ILE A 218 -6.75 -1.45 -4.68
C ILE A 218 -8.22 -1.76 -4.98
N GLU A 219 -9.13 -0.86 -4.59
CA GLU A 219 -10.54 -0.93 -4.97
C GLU A 219 -10.77 -0.75 -6.49
N ARG A 220 -11.97 -1.10 -6.97
CA ARG A 220 -12.28 -1.11 -8.42
C ARG A 220 -12.10 0.27 -9.07
N ASP A 221 -12.46 1.33 -8.36
CA ASP A 221 -12.37 2.73 -8.78
C ASP A 221 -10.98 3.35 -8.54
N ARG A 222 -10.07 2.59 -7.93
CA ARG A 222 -8.67 2.95 -7.68
C ARG A 222 -8.49 4.23 -6.87
N SER A 223 -9.40 4.47 -5.93
CA SER A 223 -9.39 5.66 -5.08
C SER A 223 -8.84 5.38 -3.68
N MET A 224 -8.66 4.11 -3.30
CA MET A 224 -8.36 3.76 -1.91
C MET A 224 -7.49 2.52 -1.78
N VAL A 225 -6.68 2.54 -0.73
CA VAL A 225 -5.99 1.39 -0.14
C VAL A 225 -6.42 1.32 1.32
N ASP A 226 -6.54 0.11 1.86
CA ASP A 226 -6.91 -0.09 3.26
C ASP A 226 -5.91 0.58 4.23
N SER A 227 -6.43 1.35 5.18
CA SER A 227 -5.62 2.13 6.14
C SER A 227 -4.81 1.26 7.10
N PHE A 228 -5.28 0.05 7.42
CA PHE A 228 -4.53 -0.90 8.22
C PHE A 228 -3.35 -1.44 7.42
N ASP A 229 -3.57 -1.85 6.17
CA ASP A 229 -2.49 -2.28 5.27
C ASP A 229 -1.41 -1.19 5.12
N ILE A 230 -1.82 0.07 4.94
CA ILE A 230 -0.88 1.20 4.86
C ILE A 230 -0.01 1.28 6.12
N LYS A 231 -0.62 1.32 7.31
CA LYS A 231 0.12 1.40 8.59
C LYS A 231 1.02 0.19 8.81
N TRP A 232 0.52 -1.00 8.50
CA TRP A 232 1.22 -2.25 8.70
C TRP A 232 2.49 -2.29 7.85
N TYR A 233 2.35 -2.08 6.54
CA TYR A 233 3.50 -2.11 5.64
C TYR A 233 4.43 -0.92 5.83
N ALA A 234 3.92 0.28 6.16
CA ALA A 234 4.78 1.41 6.53
C ALA A 234 5.74 1.02 7.66
N ALA A 235 5.24 0.38 8.71
CA ALA A 235 6.08 -0.10 9.81
C ALA A 235 7.09 -1.17 9.36
N ARG A 236 6.68 -2.15 8.54
CA ARG A 236 7.60 -3.17 8.00
C ARG A 236 8.72 -2.55 7.15
N MET A 237 8.40 -1.56 6.33
CA MET A 237 9.37 -0.86 5.49
C MET A 237 10.38 -0.07 6.33
N VAL A 238 9.91 0.63 7.39
CA VAL A 238 10.81 1.31 8.34
C VAL A 238 11.74 0.32 9.03
N GLU A 239 11.22 -0.83 9.48
CA GLU A 239 12.01 -1.89 10.11
C GLU A 239 13.07 -2.50 9.17
N GLU A 240 12.70 -2.75 7.91
CA GLU A 240 13.60 -3.35 6.90
C GLU A 240 14.78 -2.44 6.59
N LEU A 241 14.53 -1.13 6.45
CA LEU A 241 15.57 -0.15 6.13
C LEU A 241 16.57 0.05 7.26
N LYS A 242 16.18 -0.20 8.52
CA LYS A 242 16.99 0.02 9.73
C LYS A 242 17.60 1.43 9.78
N ASP A 243 16.94 2.39 9.14
CA ASP A 243 17.37 3.78 9.10
C ASP A 243 17.06 4.42 10.45
N LYS A 244 18.10 4.90 11.12
CA LYS A 244 18.01 5.47 12.47
C LYS A 244 17.08 6.67 12.54
N GLU A 245 17.28 7.67 11.69
CA GLU A 245 16.50 8.91 11.74
C GLU A 245 15.03 8.66 11.37
N LEU A 246 14.80 7.83 10.35
CA LEU A 246 13.46 7.40 9.96
C LEU A 246 12.76 6.60 11.06
N THR A 247 13.46 5.68 11.73
CA THR A 247 12.90 4.90 12.83
C THR A 247 12.52 5.82 13.98
N LYS A 248 13.42 6.71 14.40
CA LYS A 248 13.19 7.65 15.51
C LYS A 248 11.98 8.55 15.27
N ARG A 249 11.85 9.14 14.08
CA ARG A 249 10.69 10.00 13.74
C ARG A 249 9.38 9.20 13.67
N SER A 250 9.44 7.97 13.16
CA SER A 250 8.26 7.12 13.01
C SER A 250 7.71 6.63 14.36
N LEU A 251 8.55 6.55 15.39
CA LEU A 251 8.12 6.12 16.73
C LEU A 251 7.24 7.16 17.41
N GLY A 252 5.96 6.84 17.55
CA GLY A 252 4.97 7.72 18.17
C GLY A 252 4.02 8.38 17.18
N CYS A 253 4.17 8.13 15.88
CA CYS A 253 3.28 8.62 14.84
C CYS A 253 2.56 7.47 14.12
N TYR A 254 1.72 7.82 13.15
CA TYR A 254 0.96 6.88 12.32
C TYR A 254 1.87 5.87 11.60
N THR A 255 2.97 6.33 11.00
CA THR A 255 3.90 5.51 10.20
C THR A 255 4.51 4.38 11.02
N GLY A 256 4.86 4.62 12.29
CA GLY A 256 5.46 3.63 13.17
C GLY A 256 4.50 2.96 14.14
N THR A 257 3.18 2.98 13.87
CA THR A 257 2.15 2.40 14.75
C THR A 257 2.43 0.93 15.06
N TYR A 258 2.83 0.15 14.05
CA TYR A 258 3.07 -1.29 14.16
C TYR A 258 4.57 -1.66 14.19
N ILE A 259 5.46 -0.74 14.57
CA ILE A 259 6.88 -1.08 14.74
C ILE A 259 7.04 -2.00 15.96
N VAL A 260 7.71 -3.12 15.77
CA VAL A 260 8.00 -4.10 16.83
C VAL A 260 9.41 -3.91 17.37
N ALA A 261 9.53 -3.90 18.70
CA ALA A 261 10.79 -3.56 19.37
C ALA A 261 11.95 -4.50 18.98
N HIS A 262 11.70 -5.80 18.76
CA HIS A 262 12.75 -6.75 18.38
C HIS A 262 13.32 -6.52 16.98
N ALA A 263 12.59 -5.84 16.08
CA ALA A 263 13.08 -5.47 14.75
C ALA A 263 13.96 -4.22 14.78
N VAL A 264 13.89 -3.42 15.86
CA VAL A 264 14.71 -2.21 16.03
C VAL A 264 16.11 -2.59 16.54
N PRO A 265 17.20 -2.11 15.90
CA PRO A 265 18.56 -2.27 16.40
C PRO A 265 18.76 -1.71 17.82
N ASP A 266 19.58 -2.38 18.64
CA ASP A 266 19.80 -2.00 20.04
C ASP A 266 20.37 -0.58 20.20
N GLU A 267 21.24 -0.15 19.29
CA GLU A 267 21.76 1.23 19.26
C GLU A 267 20.63 2.27 19.16
N ILE A 268 19.63 2.02 18.30
CA ILE A 268 18.49 2.91 18.12
C ILE A 268 17.58 2.86 19.35
N LYS A 269 17.34 1.68 19.93
CA LYS A 269 16.55 1.55 21.19
C LYS A 269 17.16 2.39 22.31
N ASP A 270 18.48 2.27 22.48
CA ASP A 270 19.23 2.95 23.52
C ASP A 270 19.20 4.46 23.33
N GLU A 271 19.32 4.95 22.10
CA GLU A 271 19.23 6.38 21.81
C GLU A 271 17.84 6.94 22.03
N VAL A 272 16.79 6.23 21.59
CA VAL A 272 15.40 6.63 21.85
C VAL A 272 15.11 6.67 23.36
N ALA A 273 15.65 5.72 24.12
CA ALA A 273 15.56 5.69 25.57
C ALA A 273 16.35 6.84 26.22
N ALA A 274 17.56 7.14 25.74
CA ALA A 274 18.35 8.27 26.22
C ALA A 274 17.65 9.61 25.96
N ASP A 275 17.09 9.81 24.76
CA ASP A 275 16.31 11.00 24.41
C ASP A 275 15.10 11.15 25.33
N PHE A 276 14.39 10.05 25.62
CA PHE A 276 13.27 10.04 26.56
C PHE A 276 13.69 10.40 27.99
N ILE A 277 14.78 9.82 28.49
CA ILE A 277 15.33 10.12 29.83
C ILE A 277 15.77 11.59 29.91
N ASN A 278 16.43 12.10 28.88
CA ASN A 278 16.87 13.49 28.81
C ASN A 278 15.69 14.45 28.82
N GLN A 279 14.60 14.11 28.13
CA GLN A 279 13.41 14.94 28.05
C GLN A 279 12.56 14.91 29.33
N TYR A 280 12.41 13.74 29.97
CA TYR A 280 11.44 13.55 31.05
C TYR A 280 12.05 13.30 32.43
N GLY A 281 13.36 13.03 32.51
CA GLY A 281 14.15 12.80 33.71
C GLY A 281 14.47 11.33 33.98
N ALA A 282 15.49 11.07 34.81
CA ALA A 282 16.00 9.73 35.12
C ALA A 282 14.99 8.76 35.75
N LYS A 283 13.92 9.26 36.38
CA LYS A 283 12.83 8.44 36.94
C LYS A 283 11.64 8.27 35.98
N ALA A 284 11.75 8.74 34.74
CA ALA A 284 10.67 8.63 33.78
C ALA A 284 10.51 7.19 33.29
N VAL A 285 9.27 6.71 33.18
CA VAL A 285 8.94 5.39 32.60
C VAL A 285 7.86 5.58 31.53
N PRO A 286 8.05 5.07 30.30
CA PRO A 286 7.03 5.15 29.27
C PRO A 286 5.89 4.18 29.59
N VAL A 287 4.65 4.64 29.38
CA VAL A 287 3.43 3.83 29.51
C VAL A 287 2.51 4.10 28.33
N SER A 288 1.58 3.20 28.00
CA SER A 288 0.68 3.36 26.84
C SER A 288 -0.79 3.51 27.20
N ASN A 289 -1.15 3.40 28.48
CA ASN A 289 -2.52 3.52 28.97
C ASN A 289 -2.54 4.15 30.38
N GLN A 290 -3.73 4.55 30.82
CA GLN A 290 -3.91 5.23 32.10
C GLN A 290 -3.75 4.31 33.32
N ASN A 291 -4.05 3.01 33.18
CA ASN A 291 -3.92 2.05 34.28
C ASN A 291 -2.45 1.89 34.70
N ASP A 292 -1.54 1.84 33.73
CA ASP A 292 -0.09 1.75 33.95
C ASP A 292 0.46 3.01 34.65
N VAL A 293 -0.16 4.18 34.43
CA VAL A 293 0.27 5.45 35.06
C VAL A 293 0.19 5.37 36.58
N GLU A 294 -0.94 4.88 37.11
CA GLU A 294 -1.16 4.80 38.55
C GLU A 294 -0.24 3.76 39.20
N GLY A 295 -0.08 2.61 38.54
CA GLY A 295 0.85 1.57 38.97
C GLY A 295 2.27 2.11 39.09
N MET A 296 2.78 2.80 38.07
CA MET A 296 4.15 3.32 38.08
C MET A 296 4.35 4.45 39.08
N LYS A 297 3.34 5.32 39.29
CA LYS A 297 3.39 6.38 40.31
C LYS A 297 3.50 5.82 41.73
N LYS A 298 2.72 4.79 42.07
CA LYS A 298 2.80 4.12 43.39
C LYS A 298 4.21 3.59 43.71
N ARG A 299 4.99 3.28 42.66
CA ARG A 299 6.36 2.76 42.73
C ARG A 299 7.44 3.85 42.71
N GLY A 300 7.04 5.13 42.72
CA GLY A 300 7.97 6.26 42.75
C GLY A 300 8.54 6.66 41.38
N TYR A 301 7.99 6.13 40.28
CA TYR A 301 8.34 6.52 38.92
C TYR A 301 7.46 7.67 38.40
N LYS A 302 8.01 8.43 37.46
CA LYS A 302 7.27 9.43 36.69
C LYS A 302 6.77 8.78 35.40
N ALA A 303 5.54 8.29 35.41
CA ALA A 303 4.92 7.72 34.21
C ALA A 303 4.67 8.81 33.14
N VAL A 304 5.03 8.51 31.89
CA VAL A 304 4.80 9.38 30.73
C VAL A 304 4.08 8.58 29.65
N ILE A 305 2.91 9.04 29.24
CA ILE A 305 2.12 8.36 28.21
C ILE A 305 2.78 8.58 26.83
N VAL A 306 3.03 7.48 26.12
CA VAL A 306 3.57 7.42 24.75
C VAL A 306 2.80 6.36 23.94
N SER A 307 3.04 6.29 22.63
CA SER A 307 2.49 5.18 21.82
C SER A 307 3.00 3.84 22.30
N GLU A 308 2.23 2.77 22.05
CA GLU A 308 2.62 1.42 22.43
C GLU A 308 3.92 0.97 21.76
N SER A 309 4.11 1.25 20.47
CA SER A 309 5.36 0.94 19.76
C SER A 309 6.56 1.64 20.39
N LYS A 310 6.43 2.93 20.72
CA LYS A 310 7.48 3.72 21.36
C LYS A 310 7.78 3.23 22.78
N LYS A 311 6.75 2.89 23.56
CA LYS A 311 6.90 2.27 24.89
C LYS A 311 7.73 1.01 24.80
N ASN A 312 7.35 0.09 23.91
CA ASN A 312 8.01 -1.21 23.77
C ASN A 312 9.48 -1.05 23.36
N VAL A 313 9.78 -0.14 22.42
CA VAL A 313 11.16 0.16 22.02
C VAL A 313 12.00 0.70 23.18
N ILE A 314 11.47 1.64 23.97
CA ILE A 314 12.20 2.22 25.11
C ILE A 314 12.43 1.18 26.20
N ILE A 315 11.40 0.39 26.57
CA ILE A 315 11.51 -0.63 27.61
C ILE A 315 12.53 -1.71 27.23
N GLU A 316 12.64 -2.03 25.93
CA GLU A 316 13.59 -3.04 25.46
C GLU A 316 15.06 -2.57 25.45
N SER A 317 15.34 -1.28 25.63
CA SER A 317 16.71 -0.72 25.72
C SER A 317 17.47 -1.17 26.97
N ARG A 318 18.79 -1.01 26.97
CA ARG A 318 19.62 -1.37 28.15
C ARG A 318 19.32 -0.49 29.38
N TYR A 319 18.89 0.75 29.17
CA TYR A 319 18.61 1.71 30.25
C TYR A 319 17.40 1.31 31.11
N TYR A 320 16.51 0.48 30.57
CA TYR A 320 15.29 0.03 31.24
C TYR A 320 15.35 -1.46 31.65
N ALA A 321 16.54 -2.06 31.70
CA ALA A 321 16.72 -3.46 32.10
C ALA A 321 16.09 -3.76 33.47
N ASP A 322 16.32 -2.90 34.48
CA ASP A 322 15.77 -3.08 35.83
C ASP A 322 14.23 -2.95 35.85
N VAL A 323 13.69 -1.98 35.11
CA VAL A 323 12.24 -1.78 34.99
C VAL A 323 11.58 -2.98 34.31
N ARG A 324 12.18 -3.49 33.23
CA ARG A 324 11.70 -4.69 32.53
C ARG A 324 11.76 -5.92 33.41
N LYS A 325 12.81 -6.10 34.21
CA LYS A 325 12.91 -7.19 35.19
C LYS A 325 11.80 -7.09 36.24
N MET A 326 11.60 -5.91 36.82
CA MET A 326 10.51 -5.64 37.77
C MET A 326 9.14 -5.98 37.17
N LEU A 327 8.86 -5.52 35.94
CA LEU A 327 7.58 -5.79 35.27
C LEU A 327 7.35 -7.28 35.01
N LYS A 328 8.39 -8.02 34.60
CA LYS A 328 8.31 -9.47 34.43
C LYS A 328 8.02 -10.20 35.74
N GLU A 329 8.69 -9.82 36.82
CA GLU A 329 8.46 -10.41 38.14
C GLU A 329 7.02 -10.15 38.64
N GLU A 330 6.43 -9.01 38.30
CA GLU A 330 5.04 -8.71 38.64
C GLU A 330 4.04 -9.47 37.80
N GLN A 331 4.27 -9.56 36.49
CA GLN A 331 3.44 -10.37 35.61
C GLN A 331 3.44 -11.84 36.07
N GLU A 332 4.60 -12.35 36.47
CA GLU A 332 4.74 -13.70 37.01
C GLU A 332 4.04 -13.86 38.38
N LYS A 333 4.02 -12.83 39.23
CA LYS A 333 3.27 -12.84 40.51
C LYS A 333 1.75 -12.72 40.32
N ALA A 334 1.32 -12.06 39.24
CA ALA A 334 -0.09 -11.84 38.92
C ALA A 334 -0.72 -13.04 38.21
N LYS A 335 0.07 -13.98 37.68
CA LYS A 335 -0.45 -15.28 37.24
C LYS A 335 -1.09 -16.01 38.43
N PRO A 336 -2.25 -16.66 38.23
CA PRO A 336 -2.83 -17.58 39.21
C PRO A 336 -1.77 -18.53 39.76
N LEU A 337 -1.84 -18.80 41.06
CA LEU A 337 -0.94 -19.74 41.74
C LEU A 337 -1.06 -21.13 41.10
N TYR A 338 -2.26 -21.50 40.64
CA TYR A 338 -2.49 -22.71 39.85
C TYR A 338 -1.55 -22.78 38.63
N ASP A 339 -1.61 -21.79 37.75
CA ASP A 339 -0.80 -21.75 36.52
C ASP A 339 0.69 -21.80 36.83
N ARG A 340 1.14 -21.04 37.82
CA ARG A 340 2.54 -21.01 38.26
C ARG A 340 3.01 -22.35 38.83
N PHE A 341 2.13 -23.05 39.52
CA PHE A 341 2.40 -24.36 40.09
C PHE A 341 2.46 -25.42 38.99
N CYS A 342 1.53 -25.42 38.03
CA CYS A 342 1.56 -26.29 36.85
C CYS A 342 2.85 -26.10 36.03
N GLU A 343 3.23 -24.85 35.71
CA GLU A 343 4.50 -24.56 35.00
C GLU A 343 5.75 -25.04 35.77
N PHE A 344 5.69 -25.09 37.11
CA PHE A 344 6.78 -25.62 37.93
C PHE A 344 6.82 -27.15 37.87
N VAL A 345 5.67 -27.81 37.99
CA VAL A 345 5.52 -29.28 37.90
C VAL A 345 6.02 -29.77 36.54
N GLU A 346 5.62 -29.15 35.43
CA GLU A 346 6.08 -29.50 34.07
C GLU A 346 7.62 -29.47 33.93
N LYS A 347 8.30 -28.51 34.58
CA LYS A 347 9.78 -28.40 34.54
C LYS A 347 10.49 -29.50 35.30
N ILE A 348 9.83 -30.12 36.28
CA ILE A 348 10.41 -31.17 37.12
C ILE A 348 9.80 -32.55 36.86
N GLU A 349 8.76 -32.65 36.05
CA GLU A 349 8.00 -33.87 35.77
C GLU A 349 8.91 -35.04 35.35
N GLY A 350 9.90 -34.78 34.47
CA GLY A 350 10.89 -35.79 34.07
C GLY A 350 11.84 -36.26 35.18
N ARG A 351 11.72 -35.72 36.40
CA ARG A 351 12.50 -36.08 37.60
C ARG A 351 11.62 -36.66 38.71
N LEU A 352 10.30 -36.68 38.53
CA LEU A 352 9.32 -37.24 39.47
C LEU A 352 9.00 -38.68 39.07
N ASP A 353 8.66 -39.52 40.03
CA ASP A 353 8.00 -40.80 39.75
C ASP A 353 6.49 -40.63 39.48
N GLU A 354 5.82 -41.73 39.12
CA GLU A 354 4.39 -41.71 38.76
C GLU A 354 3.49 -41.28 39.93
N GLU A 355 3.83 -41.68 41.17
CA GLU A 355 3.05 -41.35 42.36
C GLU A 355 3.27 -39.87 42.76
N GLU A 356 4.51 -39.39 42.66
CA GLU A 356 4.87 -37.98 42.86
C GLU A 356 4.21 -37.07 41.82
N THR A 357 4.12 -37.52 40.56
CA THR A 357 3.48 -36.77 39.47
C THR A 357 1.96 -36.65 39.69
N VAL A 358 1.29 -37.77 40.02
CA VAL A 358 -0.15 -37.76 40.34
C VAL A 358 -0.44 -36.87 41.55
N THR A 359 0.41 -36.94 42.57
CA THR A 359 0.29 -36.09 43.77
C THR A 359 0.45 -34.62 43.43
N ALA A 360 1.42 -34.26 42.58
CA ALA A 360 1.64 -32.89 42.15
C ALA A 360 0.42 -32.32 41.43
N TYR A 361 -0.14 -33.00 40.42
CA TYR A 361 -1.32 -32.48 39.73
C TYR A 361 -2.59 -32.47 40.60
N SER A 362 -2.74 -33.42 41.54
CA SER A 362 -3.83 -33.35 42.54
C SER A 362 -3.74 -32.11 43.42
N LEU A 363 -2.53 -31.66 43.79
CA LEU A 363 -2.33 -30.41 44.51
C LEU A 363 -2.63 -29.18 43.64
N ALA A 364 -2.36 -29.26 42.34
CA ALA A 364 -2.74 -28.21 41.39
C ALA A 364 -4.27 -28.04 41.37
N ASP A 365 -5.02 -29.13 41.26
CA ASP A 365 -6.50 -29.10 41.27
C ASP A 365 -7.06 -28.50 42.59
N GLU A 366 -6.41 -28.78 43.72
CA GLU A 366 -6.76 -28.15 45.01
C GLU A 366 -6.50 -26.64 45.01
N ILE A 367 -5.37 -26.18 44.44
CA ILE A 367 -5.04 -24.76 44.31
C ILE A 367 -6.07 -24.05 43.42
N GLU A 368 -6.42 -24.64 42.27
CA GLU A 368 -7.44 -24.10 41.36
C GLU A 368 -8.79 -23.96 42.08
N GLY A 369 -9.18 -24.98 42.84
CA GLY A 369 -10.42 -24.99 43.62
C GLY A 369 -10.46 -23.99 44.78
N MET A 370 -9.30 -23.50 45.24
CA MET A 370 -9.19 -22.42 46.23
C MET A 370 -9.25 -21.04 45.56
N GLU A 371 -8.52 -20.83 44.46
CA GLU A 371 -8.52 -19.57 43.73
C GLU A 371 -9.90 -19.22 43.15
N ASN A 372 -10.62 -20.21 42.61
CA ASN A 372 -11.97 -20.03 42.08
C ASN A 372 -13.05 -19.75 43.15
N LYS A 373 -12.72 -19.82 44.45
CA LYS A 373 -13.65 -19.49 45.55
C LYS A 373 -13.43 -18.08 46.11
N ASP A 374 -12.31 -17.45 45.78
CA ASP A 374 -11.92 -16.11 46.25
C ASP A 374 -12.19 -15.00 45.20
N GLU A 375 -12.63 -15.35 43.99
CA GLU A 375 -13.29 -14.47 43.00
C GLU A 375 -14.81 -14.37 43.23
#